data_AF-A0A9C8JE91-F1
#
_entry.id   AF-A0A9C8JE91-F1
#
_cell.length_a   1.000
_cell.length_b   1.000
_cell.length_c   1.000
_cell.angle_alpha   90.00
_cell.angle_beta   90.00
_cell.angle_gamma   90.00
#
_symmetry.space_group_name_H-M   'P 1'
#
loop_
_entity.id
_entity.type
_entity.pdbx_description
1 polymer ?
#
loop_
_entity_poly.entity_id
_entity_poly.type
_entity_poly.pdbx_seq_one_letter_code
_entity_poly.pdbx_strand_id
1 'polypeptide(L)'
;MRLYYDGLVVHQAQSDDGVIEVVDLGDTRSLHFGTFPRQSTMSLRTPHTLELSYTEAMMACLILNSNPEKILVVGLGGGSLVKFLLHHFPNCQIDVVEYRQDVIDVAQRYFGVPSDDPR
;
A
#
# COMPACT_ATOMS: atom_id res chain seq x y z
N MET A 1 -21.98 -3.85 12.37
CA MET A 1 -21.03 -3.24 11.42
C MET A 1 -20.30 -2.13 12.15
N ARG A 2 -18.97 -2.15 12.20
CA ARG A 2 -18.18 -1.11 12.88
C ARG A 2 -17.79 -0.06 11.84
N LEU A 3 -18.00 1.21 12.16
CA LEU A 3 -17.60 2.33 11.32
C LEU A 3 -16.43 3.05 11.99
N TYR A 4 -15.38 3.33 11.20
CA TYR A 4 -14.26 4.18 11.56
C TYR A 4 -14.00 5.15 10.43
N TYR A 5 -13.69 6.41 10.76
CA TYR A 5 -13.37 7.44 9.76
C TYR A 5 -14.48 7.54 8.68
N ASP A 6 -15.74 7.37 9.11
CA ASP A 6 -16.95 7.30 8.28
C ASP A 6 -17.04 6.11 7.30
N GLY A 7 -16.07 5.18 7.33
CA GLY A 7 -16.02 3.99 6.48
C GLY A 7 -16.28 2.67 7.21
N LEU A 8 -16.56 1.63 6.44
CA LEU A 8 -16.74 0.26 6.91
C LEU A 8 -15.40 -0.37 7.29
N VAL A 9 -15.26 -0.84 8.53
CA VAL A 9 -14.10 -1.64 8.93
C VAL A 9 -14.18 -3.04 8.32
N VAL A 10 -13.25 -3.35 7.42
CA VAL A 10 -13.11 -4.65 6.74
C VAL A 10 -12.20 -5.60 7.51
N HIS A 11 -11.18 -5.04 8.16
CA HIS A 11 -10.24 -5.80 8.98
C HIS A 11 -9.74 -4.92 10.13
N GLN A 12 -9.51 -5.54 11.28
CA GLN A 12 -8.81 -4.93 12.38
C GLN A 12 -7.93 -5.98 13.06
N ALA A 13 -6.70 -5.61 13.36
CA ALA A 13 -5.77 -6.40 14.15
C ALA A 13 -5.07 -5.50 15.19
N GLN A 14 -4.62 -6.12 16.27
CA GLN A 14 -3.79 -5.49 17.29
C GLN A 14 -2.58 -6.40 17.49
N SER A 15 -1.39 -5.83 17.41
CA SER A 15 -0.12 -6.46 17.76
C SER A 15 0.62 -5.59 18.78
N ASP A 16 1.81 -6.04 19.20
CA ASP A 16 2.69 -5.25 20.07
C ASP A 16 3.15 -3.95 19.37
N ASP A 17 3.20 -3.94 18.03
CA ASP A 17 3.52 -2.78 17.20
C ASP A 17 2.31 -1.84 16.96
N GLY A 18 1.16 -2.13 17.58
CA GLY A 18 -0.03 -1.29 17.54
C GLY A 18 -1.18 -1.84 16.72
N VAL A 19 -2.18 -0.99 16.47
CA VAL A 19 -3.41 -1.34 15.75
C VAL A 19 -3.18 -1.26 14.25
N ILE A 20 -3.78 -2.19 13.49
CA ILE A 20 -3.99 -2.08 12.05
C ILE A 20 -5.49 -2.10 11.78
N GLU A 21 -5.95 -1.18 10.94
CA GLU A 21 -7.33 -1.07 10.50
C GLU A 21 -7.38 -0.94 8.98
N VAL A 22 -8.19 -1.79 8.34
CA VAL A 22 -8.53 -1.68 6.92
C VAL A 22 -9.97 -1.22 6.81
N VAL A 23 -10.17 -0.08 6.15
CA VAL A 23 -11.44 0.61 6.10
C VAL A 23 -11.84 0.90 4.66
N ASP A 24 -13.04 0.49 4.27
CA ASP A 24 -13.63 0.81 2.97
C ASP A 24 -14.53 2.03 3.10
N LEU A 25 -14.31 3.02 2.24
CA LEU A 25 -15.14 4.23 2.13
C LEU A 25 -15.38 4.54 0.64
N GLY A 26 -16.63 4.37 0.21
CA GLY A 26 -16.99 4.45 -1.21
C GLY A 26 -16.22 3.43 -2.04
N ASP A 27 -15.55 3.90 -3.09
CA ASP A 27 -14.75 3.07 -4.00
C ASP A 27 -13.28 2.92 -3.54
N THR A 28 -12.95 3.29 -2.30
CA THR A 28 -11.58 3.25 -1.79
C THR A 28 -11.44 2.36 -0.57
N ARG A 29 -10.26 1.75 -0.43
CA ARG A 29 -9.82 1.00 0.74
C ARG A 29 -8.59 1.67 1.34
N SER A 30 -8.61 1.93 2.64
CA SER A 30 -7.52 2.62 3.34
C SER A 30 -6.96 1.80 4.50
N LEU A 31 -5.64 1.91 4.69
CA LEU A 31 -4.91 1.37 5.83
C LEU A 31 -4.70 2.48 6.87
N HIS A 32 -5.02 2.18 8.12
CA HIS A 32 -4.82 3.05 9.27
C HIS A 32 -4.06 2.32 10.38
N PHE A 33 -3.28 3.06 11.16
CA PHE A 33 -2.60 2.55 12.35
C PHE A 33 -3.25 3.09 13.63
N GLY A 34 -4.54 2.77 13.82
CA GLY A 34 -5.34 3.16 14.99
C GLY A 34 -5.59 4.68 15.14
N THR A 35 -5.28 5.46 14.09
CA THR A 35 -5.41 6.91 14.07
C THR A 35 -5.99 7.37 12.73
N PHE A 36 -6.52 8.59 12.71
CA PHE A 36 -7.15 9.19 11.53
C PHE A 36 -6.30 9.21 10.24
N PRO A 37 -4.97 9.47 10.27
CA PRO A 37 -4.16 9.50 9.06
C PRO A 37 -4.16 8.19 8.28
N ARG A 38 -4.48 8.28 6.98
CA ARG A 38 -4.38 7.18 6.02
C ARG A 38 -2.91 6.91 5.71
N GLN A 39 -2.44 5.72 6.06
CA GLN A 39 -1.08 5.27 5.75
C GLN A 39 -1.00 4.84 4.29
N SER A 40 -2.06 4.22 3.77
CA SER A 40 -2.18 3.83 2.36
C SER A 40 -3.64 3.93 1.94
N THR A 41 -3.89 4.24 0.67
CA THR A 41 -5.23 4.15 0.07
C THR A 41 -5.12 3.51 -1.31
N MET A 42 -6.09 2.66 -1.64
CA MET A 42 -6.21 1.97 -2.91
C MET A 42 -7.62 2.18 -3.46
N SER A 43 -7.72 2.57 -4.74
CA SER A 43 -8.97 2.49 -5.49
C SER A 43 -9.34 1.03 -5.72
N LEU A 44 -10.57 0.65 -5.37
CA LEU A 44 -11.11 -0.69 -5.63
C LEU A 44 -11.33 -0.93 -7.14
N ARG A 45 -11.35 0.12 -7.94
CA ARG A 45 -11.56 0.06 -9.41
C ARG A 45 -10.25 0.07 -10.18
N THR A 46 -9.25 0.78 -9.66
CA THR A 46 -7.93 0.99 -10.28
C THR A 46 -6.82 0.75 -9.26
N PRO A 47 -6.57 -0.49 -8.82
CA PRO A 47 -5.73 -0.78 -7.64
C PRO A 47 -4.24 -0.47 -7.80
N HIS A 48 -3.79 -0.10 -9.00
CA HIS A 48 -2.41 0.26 -9.34
C HIS A 48 -2.19 1.78 -9.41
N THR A 49 -3.23 2.61 -9.21
CA THR A 49 -3.09 4.07 -9.14
C THR A 49 -2.69 4.53 -7.74
N LEU A 50 -2.06 5.70 -7.67
CA LEU A 50 -1.66 6.33 -6.41
C LEU A 50 -2.76 7.29 -5.95
N GLU A 51 -3.48 6.93 -4.89
CA GLU A 51 -4.61 7.73 -4.39
C GLU A 51 -4.19 8.88 -3.46
N LEU A 52 -2.96 8.83 -2.93
CA LEU A 52 -2.46 9.80 -1.97
C LEU A 52 -1.39 10.67 -2.63
N SER A 53 -1.55 11.98 -2.54
CA SER A 53 -0.63 12.95 -3.18
C SER A 53 0.83 12.80 -2.75
N TYR A 54 1.09 12.37 -1.52
CA TYR A 54 2.46 12.11 -1.06
C TYR A 54 3.08 10.94 -1.83
N THR A 55 2.32 9.88 -2.14
CA THR A 55 2.81 8.75 -2.91
C THR A 55 3.10 9.13 -4.36
N GLU A 56 2.28 10.00 -4.95
CA GLU A 56 2.56 10.59 -6.27
C GLU A 56 3.85 11.42 -6.24
N ALA A 57 4.02 12.27 -5.22
CA ALA A 57 5.22 13.08 -5.05
C ALA A 57 6.48 12.25 -4.87
N MET A 58 6.40 11.09 -4.20
CA MET A 58 7.54 10.16 -4.08
C MET A 58 8.02 9.62 -5.43
N MET A 59 7.16 9.56 -6.45
CA MET A 59 7.54 9.14 -7.80
C MET A 59 8.26 10.24 -8.60
N ALA A 60 8.43 11.45 -8.06
CA ALA A 60 9.20 12.51 -8.71
C ALA A 60 10.66 12.11 -9.00
N CYS A 61 11.20 11.12 -8.29
CA CYS A 61 12.53 10.55 -8.59
C CYS A 61 12.63 9.99 -10.02
N LEU A 62 11.52 9.58 -10.63
CA LEU A 62 11.47 9.07 -12.01
C LEU A 62 11.77 10.14 -13.06
N ILE A 63 11.73 11.43 -12.71
CA ILE A 63 12.22 12.51 -13.58
C ILE A 63 13.72 12.39 -13.81
N LEU A 64 14.46 11.92 -12.81
CA LEU A 64 15.91 11.74 -12.87
C LEU A 64 16.30 10.39 -13.49
N ASN A 65 15.45 9.38 -13.32
CA ASN A 65 15.63 8.06 -13.93
C ASN A 65 14.27 7.49 -14.36
N SER A 66 13.94 7.64 -15.64
CA SER A 66 12.63 7.29 -16.20
C SER A 66 12.43 5.80 -16.47
N ASN A 67 13.48 4.97 -16.39
CA ASN A 67 13.40 3.53 -16.58
C ASN A 67 14.31 2.79 -15.59
N PRO A 68 13.97 2.80 -14.29
CA PRO A 68 14.77 2.16 -13.27
C PRO A 68 14.78 0.63 -13.45
N GLU A 69 15.97 0.04 -13.39
CA GLU A 69 16.13 -1.43 -13.42
C GLU A 69 16.00 -2.06 -12.03
N LYS A 70 16.30 -1.30 -10.97
CA LYS A 70 16.26 -1.75 -9.58
C LYS A 70 15.73 -0.66 -8.66
N ILE A 71 14.81 -1.03 -7.78
CA ILE A 71 14.23 -0.14 -6.78
C ILE A 71 14.24 -0.84 -5.43
N LEU A 72 14.62 -0.11 -4.38
CA LEU A 72 14.40 -0.50 -2.99
C LEU A 72 13.27 0.35 -2.42
N VAL A 73 12.25 -0.30 -1.87
CA VAL A 73 11.18 0.34 -1.11
C VAL A 73 11.33 -0.03 0.37
N VAL A 74 11.56 0.98 1.21
CA VAL A 74 11.64 0.79 2.67
C VAL A 74 10.30 1.15 3.29
N GLY A 75 9.62 0.15 3.84
CA GLY A 75 8.22 0.20 4.26
C GLY A 75 7.27 -0.23 3.13
N LEU A 76 6.24 -1.01 3.48
CA LEU A 76 5.25 -1.52 2.52
C LEU A 76 3.91 -0.77 2.62
N GLY A 77 3.42 -0.55 3.85
CA GLY A 77 2.06 -0.03 4.07
C GLY A 77 1.01 -0.90 3.37
N GLY A 78 0.11 -0.30 2.60
CA GLY A 78 -0.84 -1.04 1.75
C GLY A 78 -0.29 -1.39 0.36
N GLY A 79 1.00 -1.17 0.12
CA GLY A 79 1.69 -1.52 -1.12
C GLY A 79 1.35 -0.65 -2.34
N SER A 80 0.85 0.58 -2.15
CA SER A 80 0.50 1.48 -3.26
C SER A 80 1.69 1.73 -4.19
N LEU A 81 2.88 2.04 -3.65
CA LEU A 81 4.10 2.25 -4.44
C LEU A 81 4.53 0.97 -5.16
N VAL A 82 4.57 -0.16 -4.45
CA VAL A 82 5.00 -1.46 -5.01
C VAL A 82 4.10 -1.86 -6.19
N LYS A 83 2.78 -1.81 -6.02
CA LYS A 83 1.84 -2.13 -7.09
C LYS A 83 1.89 -1.16 -8.27
N PHE A 84 2.12 0.12 -8.00
CA PHE A 84 2.32 1.12 -9.05
C PHE A 84 3.58 0.80 -9.86
N LEU A 85 4.69 0.51 -9.18
CA LEU A 85 5.97 0.22 -9.83
C LEU A 85 5.93 -1.10 -10.61
N LEU A 86 5.39 -2.17 -10.03
CA LEU A 86 5.22 -3.47 -10.71
C LEU A 86 4.35 -3.38 -11.98
N HIS A 87 3.37 -2.46 -11.99
CA HIS A 87 2.48 -2.22 -13.13
C HIS A 87 3.18 -1.45 -14.26
N HIS A 88 3.92 -0.39 -13.92
CA HIS A 88 4.51 0.51 -14.92
C HIS A 88 5.91 0.08 -15.40
N PHE A 89 6.64 -0.68 -14.59
CA PHE A 89 8.01 -1.12 -14.88
C PHE A 89 8.10 -2.65 -14.84
N PRO A 90 7.59 -3.35 -15.87
CA PRO A 90 7.46 -4.80 -15.84
C PRO A 90 8.78 -5.57 -15.69
N ASN A 91 9.90 -4.93 -16.05
CA ASN A 91 11.25 -5.52 -16.01
C ASN A 91 12.11 -5.01 -14.83
N CYS A 92 11.54 -4.19 -13.93
CA CYS A 92 12.27 -3.67 -12.78
C CYS A 92 12.29 -4.70 -11.65
N GLN A 93 13.44 -4.89 -11.01
CA GLN A 93 13.55 -5.63 -9.77
C GLN A 93 13.17 -4.71 -8.59
N ILE A 94 12.29 -5.16 -7.71
CA ILE A 94 11.74 -4.34 -6.63
C ILE A 94 11.92 -5.07 -5.31
N ASP A 95 12.93 -4.65 -4.54
CA ASP A 95 13.12 -5.16 -3.19
C ASP A 95 12.28 -4.33 -2.22
N VAL A 96 11.51 -5.00 -1.35
CA VAL A 96 10.70 -4.34 -0.32
C VAL A 96 11.15 -4.80 1.06
N VAL A 97 11.41 -3.86 1.95
CA VAL A 97 11.77 -4.13 3.34
C VAL A 97 10.66 -3.62 4.23
N GLU A 98 9.88 -4.54 4.80
CA GLU A 98 8.84 -4.24 5.79
C GLU A 98 9.19 -4.95 7.11
N TYR A 99 9.08 -4.20 8.21
CA TYR A 99 9.42 -4.70 9.54
C TYR A 99 8.29 -5.55 10.12
N ARG A 100 7.04 -5.16 9.86
CA ARG A 100 5.87 -5.76 10.49
C ARG A 100 5.22 -6.82 9.60
N GLN A 101 5.20 -8.07 10.07
CA GLN A 101 4.54 -9.16 9.36
C GLN A 101 3.03 -8.93 9.19
N ASP A 102 2.37 -8.29 10.15
CA ASP A 102 0.94 -7.98 10.08
C ASP A 102 0.61 -6.97 8.94
N VAL A 103 1.53 -6.06 8.62
CA VAL A 103 1.43 -5.16 7.46
C VAL A 103 1.55 -5.93 6.15
N ILE A 104 2.51 -6.86 6.05
CA ILE A 104 2.69 -7.72 4.86
C ILE A 104 1.42 -8.53 4.59
N ASP A 105 0.93 -9.22 5.63
CA ASP A 105 -0.29 -10.01 5.55
C ASP A 105 -1.50 -9.18 5.09
N VAL A 106 -1.63 -7.96 5.62
CA VAL A 106 -2.73 -7.06 5.27
C VAL A 106 -2.60 -6.54 3.84
N ALA A 107 -1.40 -6.15 3.42
CA ALA A 107 -1.14 -5.66 2.07
C ALA A 107 -1.47 -6.74 1.01
N GLN A 108 -1.09 -7.99 1.26
CA GLN A 108 -1.37 -9.10 0.37
C GLN A 108 -2.87 -9.46 0.35
N ARG A 109 -3.49 -9.62 1.53
CA ARG A 109 -4.90 -10.08 1.63
C ARG A 109 -5.91 -9.02 1.22
N TYR A 110 -5.66 -7.75 1.52
CA TYR A 110 -6.67 -6.69 1.37
C TYR A 110 -6.34 -5.64 0.32
N PHE A 111 -5.07 -5.48 -0.07
CA PHE A 111 -4.63 -4.47 -1.04
C PHE A 111 -4.10 -5.06 -2.34
N GLY A 112 -4.11 -6.38 -2.50
CA GLY A 112 -3.74 -7.05 -3.75
C GLY A 112 -2.26 -6.94 -4.09
N VAL A 113 -1.39 -6.81 -3.08
CA VAL A 113 0.05 -6.99 -3.26
C VAL A 113 0.30 -8.48 -3.55
N PRO A 114 1.03 -8.84 -4.62
CA PRO A 114 1.36 -10.24 -4.89
C PRO A 114 2.15 -10.87 -3.75
N SER A 115 1.87 -12.13 -3.41
CA SER A 115 2.64 -12.90 -2.42
C SER A 115 3.93 -13.49 -3.00
N ASP A 116 3.91 -13.82 -4.29
CA ASP A 116 4.96 -14.55 -4.99
C ASP A 116 5.27 -13.89 -6.34
N ASP A 117 5.71 -12.63 -6.32
CA ASP A 117 6.25 -11.98 -7.52
C ASP A 117 7.75 -12.30 -7.64
N PRO A 118 8.24 -12.79 -8.79
CA PRO A 118 9.67 -13.08 -8.97
C PRO A 118 10.55 -11.83 -9.20
N ARG A 119 9.95 -10.64 -9.25
CA ARG A 119 10.62 -9.35 -9.49
C ARG A 119 10.77 -8.57 -8.19
#